data_AF-A0AAI8PSP0-F1
#
_entry.id   AF-A0AAI8PSP0-F1
#
_cell.length_a   1.000
_cell.length_b   1.000
_cell.length_c   1.000
_cell.angle_alpha   90.00
_cell.angle_beta   90.00
_cell.angle_gamma   90.00
#
_symmetry.space_group_name_H-M   'P 1'
#
loop_
_entity.id
_entity.type
_entity.pdbx_description
1 polymer ?
#
loop_
_entity_poly.entity_id
_entity_poly.type
_entity_poly.pdbx_seq_one_letter_code
_entity_poly.pdbx_strand_id
1 'polypeptide(L)'
;MSEPELPPDGRPVDVYLDLLRIRMPSEDYELLLSVVRPVLRAIDEQQLPALDFALEDSQQDGLPQEIRDEAALVIATAVTGRMDNKVIELHVDERTDPIRVVTDADTADDPVRLGEIAEYIRERRRLDDELRGIAEVSGLPTDL
;
A
#
# COMPACT_ATOMS: atom_id res chain seq x y z
N MET A 1 -31.41 -0.65 13.02
CA MET A 1 -30.27 0.12 12.48
C MET A 1 -29.72 -0.76 11.37
N SER A 2 -30.10 -0.48 10.13
CA SER A 2 -29.71 -1.30 8.98
C SER A 2 -28.32 -0.89 8.54
N GLU A 3 -27.39 -1.83 8.50
CA GLU A 3 -26.11 -1.66 7.83
C GLU A 3 -26.37 -1.38 6.33
N PRO A 4 -25.61 -0.48 5.68
CA PRO A 4 -25.76 -0.26 4.25
C PRO A 4 -25.29 -1.52 3.50
N GLU A 5 -26.25 -2.26 2.96
CA GLU A 5 -26.00 -3.37 2.04
C GLU A 5 -25.32 -2.82 0.79
N LEU A 6 -24.07 -3.22 0.56
CA LEU A 6 -23.35 -2.97 -0.69
C LEU A 6 -24.16 -3.60 -1.85
N PRO A 7 -24.22 -2.95 -3.04
CA PRO A 7 -24.93 -3.52 -4.18
C PRO A 7 -24.39 -4.91 -4.53
N PRO A 8 -25.25 -5.86 -4.95
CA PRO A 8 -24.96 -7.30 -4.99
C PRO A 8 -23.81 -7.70 -5.96
N ASP A 9 -23.37 -6.78 -6.82
CA ASP A 9 -22.31 -6.99 -7.82
C ASP A 9 -21.13 -6.00 -7.69
N GLY A 10 -21.18 -5.04 -6.77
CA GLY A 10 -20.14 -4.01 -6.64
C GLY A 10 -19.00 -4.50 -5.77
N ARG A 11 -17.80 -4.67 -6.33
CA ARG A 11 -16.64 -4.98 -5.49
C ARG A 11 -16.39 -3.77 -4.57
N PRO A 12 -15.95 -3.95 -3.32
CA PRO A 12 -15.67 -2.84 -2.40
C PRO A 12 -14.78 -1.74 -3.00
N VAL A 13 -13.87 -2.13 -3.90
CA VAL A 13 -13.02 -1.21 -4.66
C VAL A 13 -13.80 -0.29 -5.60
N ASP A 14 -14.87 -0.78 -6.25
CA ASP A 14 -15.70 0.01 -7.17
C ASP A 14 -16.43 1.11 -6.40
N VAL A 15 -16.99 0.75 -5.24
CA VAL A 15 -17.64 1.72 -4.35
C VAL A 15 -16.64 2.76 -3.86
N TYR A 16 -15.42 2.36 -3.52
CA TYR A 16 -14.38 3.28 -3.09
C TYR A 16 -13.95 4.24 -4.20
N LEU A 17 -13.81 3.75 -5.43
CA LEU A 17 -13.49 4.56 -6.61
C LEU A 17 -14.61 5.55 -6.97
N ASP A 18 -15.87 5.16 -6.80
CA ASP A 18 -17.02 6.05 -7.00
C ASP A 18 -17.06 7.16 -5.95
N LEU A 19 -16.74 6.87 -4.68
CA LEU A 19 -16.61 7.88 -3.64
C LEU A 19 -15.47 8.86 -3.94
N LEU A 20 -14.32 8.33 -4.38
CA LEU A 20 -13.16 9.13 -4.81
C LEU A 20 -13.53 10.10 -5.93
N ARG A 21 -14.26 9.62 -6.94
CA ARG A 21 -14.71 10.44 -8.08
C ARG A 21 -15.52 11.66 -7.67
N ILE A 22 -16.27 11.56 -6.57
CA ILE A 22 -17.12 12.65 -6.06
C ILE A 22 -16.31 13.64 -5.21
N ARG A 23 -15.35 13.17 -4.40
CA ARG A 23 -14.64 14.00 -3.42
C ARG A 23 -13.37 14.66 -3.95
N MET A 24 -12.79 14.12 -5.01
CA MET A 24 -11.49 14.52 -5.54
C MET A 24 -11.64 15.40 -6.78
N PRO A 25 -10.75 16.39 -7.01
CA PRO A 25 -10.68 17.08 -8.30
C PRO A 25 -10.52 16.09 -9.45
N SER A 26 -11.13 16.38 -10.60
CA SER A 26 -11.11 15.44 -11.73
C SER A 26 -9.70 15.14 -12.23
N GLU A 27 -8.79 16.11 -12.18
CA GLU A 27 -7.38 15.94 -12.58
C GLU A 27 -6.66 14.95 -11.64
N ASP A 28 -6.83 15.12 -10.33
CA ASP A 28 -6.25 14.23 -9.31
C ASP A 28 -6.86 12.81 -9.39
N TYR A 29 -8.15 12.70 -9.68
CA TYR A 29 -8.82 11.41 -9.85
C TYR A 29 -8.30 10.65 -11.07
N GLU A 30 -8.10 11.32 -12.21
CA GLU A 30 -7.49 10.70 -13.39
C GLU A 30 -6.04 10.29 -13.13
N LEU A 31 -5.29 11.11 -12.37
CA LEU A 31 -3.92 10.78 -11.96
C LEU A 31 -3.90 9.54 -11.05
N LEU A 32 -4.78 9.47 -10.05
CA LEU A 32 -4.96 8.28 -9.22
C LEU A 32 -5.29 7.04 -10.07
N LEU A 33 -6.22 7.17 -11.02
CA LEU A 33 -6.60 6.08 -11.92
C LEU A 33 -5.43 5.58 -12.77
N SER A 34 -4.53 6.47 -13.20
CA SER A 34 -3.34 6.08 -13.96
C SER A 34 -2.41 5.14 -13.17
N VAL A 35 -2.37 5.29 -11.84
CA VAL A 35 -1.56 4.49 -10.93
C VAL A 35 -2.25 3.16 -10.59
N VAL A 36 -3.54 3.20 -10.23
CA VAL A 36 -4.21 2.01 -9.69
C VAL A 36 -4.71 1.05 -10.77
N ARG A 37 -5.11 1.52 -11.96
CA ARG A 37 -5.70 0.66 -13.00
C ARG A 37 -4.79 -0.51 -13.43
N PRO A 38 -3.48 -0.34 -13.66
CA PRO A 38 -2.60 -1.46 -13.99
C PRO A 38 -2.56 -2.51 -12.88
N VAL A 39 -2.51 -2.07 -11.63
CA VAL A 39 -2.45 -2.95 -10.44
C VAL A 39 -3.77 -3.70 -10.26
N LEU A 40 -4.91 -3.00 -10.35
CA LEU A 40 -6.24 -3.62 -10.25
C LEU A 40 -6.44 -4.69 -11.33
N ARG A 41 -5.96 -4.42 -12.55
CA ARG A 41 -5.98 -5.40 -13.63
C ARG A 41 -5.13 -6.63 -13.31
N ALA A 42 -3.93 -6.44 -12.76
CA ALA A 42 -3.06 -7.56 -12.37
C ALA A 42 -3.69 -8.42 -11.25
N ILE A 43 -4.36 -7.79 -10.28
CA ILE A 43 -5.12 -8.48 -9.23
C ILE A 43 -6.22 -9.34 -9.86
N ASP A 44 -6.99 -8.78 -10.79
CA ASP A 44 -8.07 -9.49 -11.48
C ASP A 44 -7.59 -10.67 -12.33
N GLU A 45 -6.43 -10.51 -12.97
CA GLU A 45 -5.80 -11.55 -13.76
C GLU A 45 -5.07 -12.61 -12.90
N GLN A 46 -5.12 -12.51 -11.56
CA GLN A 46 -4.42 -13.37 -10.58
C GLN A 46 -2.89 -13.41 -10.81
N GLN A 47 -2.35 -12.40 -11.48
CA GLN A 47 -0.93 -12.25 -11.77
C GLN A 47 -0.27 -11.39 -10.70
N LEU A 48 -0.56 -11.67 -9.42
CA LEU A 48 0.11 -10.97 -8.33
C LEU A 48 1.59 -11.39 -8.34
N PRO A 49 2.54 -10.48 -8.65
CA PRO A 49 3.92 -10.71 -8.28
C PRO A 49 3.97 -10.88 -6.76
N ALA A 50 4.93 -11.66 -6.25
CA ALA A 50 5.17 -11.75 -4.81
C ALA A 50 5.17 -10.33 -4.25
N LEU A 51 4.38 -10.06 -3.20
CA LEU A 51 4.09 -8.73 -2.67
C LEU A 51 5.37 -7.92 -2.38
N ASP A 52 5.86 -7.26 -3.41
CA ASP A 52 6.72 -6.10 -3.36
C ASP A 52 5.90 -4.95 -3.93
N PHE A 53 4.79 -4.66 -3.24
CA PHE A 53 4.17 -3.34 -3.29
C PHE A 53 4.95 -2.40 -2.37
N ALA A 54 6.28 -2.47 -2.38
CA ALA A 54 7.02 -1.23 -2.38
C ALA A 54 6.62 -0.59 -3.70
N LEU A 55 5.70 0.37 -3.64
CA LEU A 55 5.39 1.22 -4.78
C LEU A 55 6.71 1.91 -5.10
N GLU A 56 7.52 1.28 -5.95
CA GLU A 56 8.90 1.67 -6.20
C GLU A 56 8.91 3.17 -6.46
N ASP A 57 9.73 3.88 -5.67
CA ASP A 57 9.81 5.34 -5.63
C ASP A 57 9.89 5.95 -7.04
N SER A 58 10.43 5.22 -8.01
CA SER A 58 10.61 5.64 -9.40
C SER A 58 9.32 5.91 -10.20
N GLN A 59 8.17 5.28 -9.88
CA GLN A 59 6.89 5.54 -10.56
C GLN A 59 5.99 6.50 -9.78
N GLN A 60 6.34 6.79 -8.53
CA GLN A 60 5.62 7.70 -7.62
C GLN A 60 6.38 9.00 -7.32
N ASP A 61 7.60 9.14 -7.83
CA ASP A 61 8.41 10.34 -7.79
C ASP A 61 7.66 11.48 -8.52
N GLY A 62 7.14 12.42 -7.73
CA GLY A 62 6.39 13.58 -8.21
C GLY A 62 4.87 13.52 -7.99
N LEU A 63 4.31 12.41 -7.49
CA LEU A 63 2.91 12.36 -7.09
C LEU A 63 2.68 13.08 -5.75
N PRO A 64 1.60 13.88 -5.63
CA PRO A 64 1.14 14.37 -4.33
C PRO A 64 0.93 13.20 -3.35
N GLN A 65 1.34 13.38 -2.10
CA GLN A 65 1.21 12.33 -1.08
C GLN A 65 -0.24 11.85 -0.91
N GLU A 66 -1.20 12.77 -0.95
CA GLU A 66 -2.62 12.44 -0.87
C GLU A 66 -3.02 11.42 -1.95
N ILE A 67 -2.54 11.57 -3.20
CA ILE A 67 -2.85 10.62 -4.28
C ILE A 67 -2.19 9.26 -4.04
N ARG A 68 -0.98 9.24 -3.46
CA ARG A 68 -0.28 7.99 -3.14
C ARG A 68 -0.98 7.22 -2.03
N ASP A 69 -1.40 7.91 -0.97
CA ASP A 69 -2.14 7.33 0.15
C ASP A 69 -3.48 6.75 -0.35
N GLU A 70 -4.19 7.50 -1.20
CA GLU A 70 -5.45 7.04 -1.79
C GLU A 70 -5.27 5.86 -2.75
N ALA A 71 -4.20 5.86 -3.56
CA ALA A 71 -3.87 4.73 -4.42
C ALA A 71 -3.59 3.46 -3.59
N ALA A 72 -2.86 3.59 -2.49
CA ALA A 72 -2.58 2.49 -1.58
C ALA A 72 -3.87 1.93 -0.95
N LEU A 73 -4.81 2.80 -0.56
CA LEU A 73 -6.11 2.40 -0.03
C LEU A 73 -6.99 1.70 -1.06
N VAL A 74 -7.01 2.16 -2.32
CA VAL A 74 -7.72 1.48 -3.43
C VAL A 74 -7.18 0.06 -3.62
N ILE A 75 -5.86 -0.07 -3.70
CA ILE A 75 -5.20 -1.37 -3.91
C ILE A 75 -5.46 -2.29 -2.72
N ALA A 76 -5.31 -1.80 -1.49
CA ALA A 76 -5.62 -2.58 -0.30
C ALA A 76 -7.08 -3.03 -0.28
N THR A 77 -8.02 -2.15 -0.65
CA THR A 77 -9.45 -2.50 -0.74
C THR A 77 -9.70 -3.60 -1.77
N ALA A 78 -9.00 -3.57 -2.91
CA ALA A 78 -9.11 -4.60 -3.93
C ALA A 78 -8.55 -5.96 -3.47
N VAL A 79 -7.44 -5.94 -2.71
CA VAL A 79 -6.78 -7.15 -2.20
C VAL A 79 -7.53 -7.75 -1.01
N THR A 80 -7.97 -6.93 -0.06
CA THR A 80 -8.57 -7.39 1.20
C THR A 80 -10.08 -7.51 1.13
N GLY A 81 -10.73 -6.83 0.17
CA GLY A 81 -12.18 -6.71 0.12
C GLY A 81 -12.75 -5.87 1.25
N ARG A 82 -11.92 -5.11 1.98
CA ARG A 82 -12.32 -4.29 3.11
C ARG A 82 -12.25 -2.80 2.78
N MET A 83 -13.18 -2.00 3.28
CA MET A 83 -13.18 -0.54 3.09
C MET A 83 -12.62 0.24 4.28
N ASP A 84 -12.39 -0.44 5.40
CA ASP A 84 -11.88 0.15 6.65
C ASP A 84 -10.35 0.14 6.74
N ASN A 85 -9.67 -0.03 5.60
CA ASN A 85 -8.21 0.13 5.53
C ASN A 85 -7.82 1.58 5.87
N LYS A 86 -6.70 1.74 6.56
CA LYS A 86 -6.10 3.03 6.93
C LYS A 86 -4.63 3.02 6.53
N VAL A 87 -4.14 4.19 6.11
CA VAL A 87 -2.70 4.46 6.00
C VAL A 87 -2.22 4.98 7.35
N ILE A 88 -1.18 4.36 7.89
CA ILE A 88 -0.52 4.79 9.13
C ILE A 88 0.96 5.05 8.87
N GLU A 89 1.55 5.97 9.66
CA GLU A 89 2.98 6.24 9.63
C GLU A 89 3.67 5.54 10.80
N LEU A 90 4.65 4.69 10.50
CA LEU A 90 5.44 3.96 11.47
C LEU A 90 6.88 4.45 11.48
N HIS A 91 7.38 4.83 12.66
CA HIS A 91 8.76 5.21 12.88
C HIS A 91 9.55 3.98 13.32
N VAL A 92 10.24 3.34 12.39
CA VAL A 92 10.97 2.08 12.66
C VAL A 92 12.39 2.35 13.18
N ASP A 93 13.02 3.44 12.76
CA ASP A 93 14.31 3.94 13.25
C ASP A 93 14.24 5.47 13.39
N GLU A 94 14.88 6.03 14.41
CA GLU A 94 14.93 7.47 14.67
C GLU A 94 15.59 8.28 13.52
N ARG A 95 16.40 7.62 12.68
CA ARG A 95 17.18 8.24 11.60
C ARG A 95 16.59 8.04 10.21
N THR A 96 15.57 7.20 10.06
CA THR A 96 14.94 6.94 8.77
C THR A 96 13.60 7.64 8.68
N ASP A 97 13.22 8.03 7.46
CA ASP A 97 11.89 8.58 7.23
C ASP A 97 10.79 7.59 7.65
N PRO A 98 9.64 8.09 8.14
CA PRO A 98 8.53 7.25 8.54
C PRO A 98 8.05 6.40 7.37
N ILE A 99 7.76 5.13 7.67
CA ILE A 99 7.25 4.18 6.69
C ILE A 99 5.73 4.25 6.71
N ARG A 100 5.12 4.41 5.55
CA ARG A 100 3.66 4.33 5.41
C ARG A 100 3.23 2.89 5.23
N VAL A 101 2.31 2.44 6.06
CA VAL A 101 1.77 1.08 6.04
C VAL A 101 0.26 1.15 5.91
N VAL A 102 -0.31 0.29 5.07
CA VAL A 102 -1.76 0.12 4.99
C VAL A 102 -2.18 -1.07 5.84
N THR A 103 -3.14 -0.85 6.73
CA THR A 103 -3.67 -1.90 7.61
C THR A 103 -5.14 -1.67 7.92
N ASP A 104 -5.83 -2.66 8.49
CA ASP A 104 -7.22 -2.53 8.89
C ASP A 104 -7.40 -1.59 10.10
N ALA A 105 -8.61 -1.09 10.31
CA ALA A 105 -8.90 -0.13 11.36
C ALA A 105 -8.57 -0.63 12.78
N ASP A 106 -8.80 -1.92 13.07
CA ASP A 106 -8.55 -2.50 14.39
C ASP A 106 -7.04 -2.57 14.67
N THR A 107 -6.27 -3.01 13.68
CA THR A 107 -4.81 -3.05 13.78
C THR A 107 -4.19 -1.65 13.89
N ALA A 108 -4.73 -0.66 13.17
CA ALA A 108 -4.27 0.72 13.24
C ALA A 108 -4.45 1.36 14.64
N ASP A 109 -5.45 0.91 15.39
CA ASP A 109 -5.78 1.46 16.72
C ASP A 109 -5.15 0.63 17.86
N ASP A 110 -4.41 -0.45 17.55
CA ASP A 110 -3.74 -1.35 18.51
C ASP A 110 -2.21 -1.11 18.58
N PRO A 111 -1.70 -0.42 19.61
CA PRO A 111 -0.27 -0.09 19.71
C PRO A 111 0.64 -1.33 19.83
N VAL A 112 0.12 -2.46 20.31
CA VAL A 112 0.91 -3.71 20.40
C VAL A 112 1.15 -4.25 18.99
N ARG A 113 0.11 -4.33 18.18
CA ARG A 113 0.21 -4.77 16.77
C ARG A 113 1.08 -3.83 15.94
N LEU A 114 0.97 -2.52 16.17
CA LEU A 114 1.85 -1.56 15.50
C LEU A 114 3.33 -1.78 15.85
N GLY A 115 3.60 -2.12 17.12
CA GLY A 115 4.94 -2.51 17.57
C GLY A 115 5.44 -3.77 16.86
N GLU A 116 4.60 -4.80 16.73
CA GLU A 116 4.93 -6.04 16.02
C GLU A 116 5.25 -5.79 14.54
N ILE A 117 4.47 -4.93 13.87
CA ILE A 117 4.71 -4.54 12.47
C ILE A 117 6.05 -3.79 12.36
N ALA A 118 6.33 -2.86 13.26
CA ALA A 118 7.59 -2.11 13.26
C ALA A 118 8.80 -3.01 13.48
N GLU A 119 8.72 -3.98 14.41
CA GLU A 119 9.77 -4.98 14.63
C GLU A 119 9.99 -5.86 13.40
N TYR A 120 8.90 -6.33 12.79
CA TYR A 120 8.98 -7.14 11.57
C TYR A 120 9.67 -6.38 10.42
N ILE A 121 9.31 -5.12 10.21
CA ILE A 121 9.93 -4.29 9.17
C ILE A 121 11.42 -4.05 9.47
N ARG A 122 11.78 -3.83 10.74
CA ARG A 122 13.18 -3.65 11.14
C ARG A 122 14.02 -4.89 10.85
N GLU A 123 13.52 -6.07 11.22
CA GLU A 123 14.22 -7.33 10.99
C GLU A 123 14.34 -7.62 9.49
N ARG A 124 13.28 -7.36 8.71
CA ARG A 124 13.34 -7.51 7.24
C ARG A 124 14.41 -6.62 6.63
N ARG A 125 14.46 -5.33 6.97
CA ARG A 125 15.51 -4.41 6.49
C ARG A 125 16.92 -4.89 6.83
N ARG A 126 17.10 -5.39 8.05
CA ARG A 126 18.40 -5.94 8.48
C ARG A 126 18.80 -7.14 7.63
N LEU A 127 17.86 -8.04 7.34
CA LEU A 127 18.11 -9.19 6.46
C LEU A 127 18.44 -8.74 5.03
N ASP A 128 17.70 -7.78 4.49
CA ASP A 128 17.95 -7.25 3.15
C ASP A 128 19.33 -6.58 3.04
N ASP A 129 19.75 -5.83 4.06
CA ASP A 129 21.08 -5.22 4.14
C ASP A 129 22.20 -6.28 4.28
N GLU A 130 21.97 -7.35 5.04
CA GLU A 130 22.91 -8.47 5.15
C GLU A 130 23.05 -9.20 3.81
N LEU A 131 21.94 -9.48 3.12
CA LEU A 131 21.93 -10.09 1.81
C LEU A 131 22.64 -9.21 0.77
N ARG A 132 22.40 -7.89 0.80
CA ARG A 132 23.11 -6.92 -0.05
C ARG A 132 24.61 -6.97 0.22
N GLY A 133 25.04 -6.94 1.48
CA GLY A 133 26.46 -7.02 1.85
C GLY A 133 27.12 -8.33 1.40
N ILE A 134 26.41 -9.45 1.48
CA ILE A 134 26.89 -10.74 0.95
C ILE A 134 27.04 -10.68 -0.57
N ALA A 135 26.06 -10.12 -1.29
CA ALA A 135 26.11 -9.97 -2.73
C ALA A 135 27.30 -9.08 -3.16
N GLU A 136 27.52 -7.95 -2.49
CA GLU A 136 28.65 -7.05 -2.72
C GLU A 136 30.00 -7.77 -2.57
N VAL A 137 30.20 -8.50 -1.46
CA VAL A 137 31.45 -9.24 -1.21
C VAL A 137 31.63 -10.40 -2.18
N SER A 138 30.54 -10.99 -2.66
CA SER A 138 30.55 -12.12 -3.60
C SER A 138 30.64 -11.71 -5.06
N GLY A 139 30.61 -10.40 -5.37
CA GLY A 139 30.57 -9.88 -6.74
C GLY A 139 29.27 -10.21 -7.47
N LEU A 140 28.18 -10.44 -6.74
CA LEU A 140 26.84 -10.66 -7.28
C LEU A 140 26.10 -9.33 -7.45
N PRO A 141 25.15 -9.22 -8.39
CA PRO A 141 24.30 -8.04 -8.53
C PRO A 141 23.48 -7.80 -7.25
N THR A 142 23.37 -6.54 -6.85
CA THR A 142 22.59 -6.07 -5.69
C THR A 142 21.23 -5.49 -6.05
N ASP A 143 20.98 -5.28 -7.35
CA ASP A 143 19.77 -4.68 -7.89
C ASP A 143 18.89 -5.81 -8.45
N LEU A 144 18.11 -6.44 -7.57
CA LEU A 144 17.05 -7.39 -7.92
C LEU A 144 15.73 -6.92 -7.34
#